data_AF-A0A846XX76-F1
#
_entry.id   AF-A0A846XX76-F1
#
_cell.length_a   1.000
_cell.length_b   1.000
_cell.length_c   1.000
_cell.angle_alpha   90.00
_cell.angle_beta   90.00
_cell.angle_gamma   90.00
#
_symmetry.space_group_name_H-M   'P 1'
#
loop_
_entity.id
_entity.type
_entity.pdbx_description
1 polymer ?
#
loop_
_entity_poly.entity_id
_entity_poly.type
_entity_poly.pdbx_seq_one_letter_code
_entity_poly.pdbx_strand_id
1 'polypeptide(L)'
;MGLQGRQERDEGLELELVREVVLARRRQDSVVLAALTLGAELLDHSGTTTARRAAQILHAHQVDEQAVARDPHAALQADVAHDRRRIHRLGLGHESAERDPARERRRLQTALLCEVRADLLAVVSRCRHMRFDRLAFSDGIAEGLAAAAGKLENVADQDIYRAWQRGMVLKLDEIACPEGPPRVLATVDAGPGLEPLVVEWDSCERRLALLARMQRAGVTPVEICDRLLTDLSMSSPLRYSVR
;
A
#
# COMPACT_ATOMS: atom_id res chain seq x y z
N MET A 1 -15.34 -36.03 -42.41
CA MET A 1 -16.42 -35.10 -42.00
C MET A 1 -16.56 -34.91 -40.47
N GLY A 2 -15.71 -35.51 -39.60
CA GLY A 2 -15.89 -35.43 -38.13
C GLY A 2 -14.98 -34.47 -37.35
N LEU A 3 -14.05 -33.77 -38.02
CA LEU A 3 -13.09 -32.87 -37.35
C LEU A 3 -13.56 -31.40 -37.34
N GLN A 4 -14.27 -30.95 -38.38
CA GLN A 4 -14.83 -29.59 -38.45
C GLN A 4 -15.89 -29.34 -37.37
N GLY A 5 -16.82 -30.27 -37.15
CA GLY A 5 -17.86 -30.12 -36.13
C GLY A 5 -17.38 -30.26 -34.67
N ARG A 6 -16.11 -30.67 -34.45
CA ARG A 6 -15.50 -30.65 -33.11
C ARG A 6 -14.85 -29.30 -32.84
N GLN A 7 -14.19 -28.74 -33.86
CA GLN A 7 -13.58 -27.41 -33.80
C GLN A 7 -14.62 -26.29 -33.65
N GLU A 8 -15.75 -26.37 -34.37
CA GLU A 8 -16.89 -25.44 -34.23
C GLU A 8 -17.56 -25.50 -32.83
N ARG A 9 -17.53 -26.66 -32.17
CA ARG A 9 -18.06 -26.83 -30.81
C ARG A 9 -17.11 -26.27 -29.76
N ASP A 10 -15.81 -26.51 -29.91
CA ASP A 10 -14.80 -25.98 -29.01
C ASP A 10 -14.76 -24.44 -29.07
N GLU A 11 -14.84 -23.85 -30.28
CA GLU A 11 -14.95 -22.40 -30.47
C GLU A 11 -16.24 -21.81 -29.89
N GLY A 12 -17.37 -22.53 -29.99
CA GLY A 12 -18.64 -22.12 -29.38
C GLY A 12 -18.60 -22.10 -27.85
N LEU A 13 -17.95 -23.10 -27.24
CA LEU A 13 -17.76 -23.18 -25.78
C LEU A 13 -16.81 -22.11 -25.26
N GLU A 14 -15.73 -21.81 -25.99
CA GLU A 14 -14.81 -20.72 -25.63
C GLU A 14 -15.52 -19.36 -25.66
N LEU A 15 -16.34 -19.11 -26.68
CA LEU A 15 -17.07 -17.84 -26.82
C LEU A 15 -18.15 -17.68 -25.74
N GLU A 16 -18.81 -18.77 -25.34
CA GLU A 16 -19.75 -18.80 -24.22
C GLU A 16 -19.04 -18.53 -22.89
N LEU A 17 -17.88 -19.16 -22.66
CA LEU A 17 -17.06 -18.92 -21.47
C LEU A 17 -16.58 -17.46 -21.38
N VAL A 18 -16.08 -16.89 -22.48
CA VAL A 18 -15.65 -15.48 -22.54
C VAL A 18 -16.83 -14.57 -22.23
N ARG A 19 -18.01 -14.84 -22.79
CA ARG A 19 -19.24 -14.07 -22.51
C ARG A 19 -19.61 -14.12 -21.02
N GLU A 20 -19.61 -15.29 -20.41
CA GLU A 20 -19.94 -15.44 -18.98
C GLU A 20 -18.95 -14.69 -18.09
N VAL A 21 -17.66 -14.80 -18.36
CA VAL A 21 -16.61 -14.11 -17.60
C VAL A 21 -16.76 -12.59 -17.71
N VAL A 22 -16.97 -12.06 -18.92
CA VAL A 22 -17.16 -10.62 -19.14
C VAL A 22 -18.42 -10.12 -18.43
N LEU A 23 -19.54 -10.86 -18.53
CA LEU A 23 -20.79 -10.50 -17.86
C LEU A 23 -20.66 -10.52 -16.33
N ALA A 24 -20.08 -11.58 -15.77
CA ALA A 24 -19.87 -11.70 -14.32
C ALA A 24 -19.03 -10.54 -13.79
N ARG A 25 -17.94 -10.23 -14.50
CA ARG A 25 -17.05 -9.13 -14.15
C ARG A 25 -17.73 -7.77 -14.20
N ARG A 26 -18.39 -7.44 -15.32
CA ARG A 26 -19.08 -6.14 -15.46
C ARG A 26 -20.21 -5.97 -14.46
N ARG A 27 -20.93 -7.05 -14.12
CA ARG A 27 -21.97 -7.02 -13.07
C ARG A 27 -21.37 -6.71 -11.71
N GLN A 28 -20.23 -7.32 -11.36
CA GLN A 28 -19.52 -7.03 -10.13
C GLN A 28 -19.03 -5.57 -10.06
N ASP A 29 -18.37 -5.09 -11.12
CA ASP A 29 -17.87 -3.70 -11.20
C ASP A 29 -19.02 -2.69 -11.09
N SER A 30 -20.17 -2.99 -11.70
CA SER A 30 -21.37 -2.16 -11.64
C SER A 30 -21.94 -2.05 -10.22
N VAL A 31 -21.98 -3.15 -9.48
CA VAL A 31 -22.44 -3.16 -8.08
C VAL A 31 -21.48 -2.35 -7.20
N VAL A 32 -20.17 -2.50 -7.39
CA VAL A 32 -19.16 -1.73 -6.64
C VAL A 32 -19.29 -0.22 -6.93
N LEU A 33 -19.40 0.16 -8.20
CA LEU A 33 -19.61 1.56 -8.59
C LEU A 33 -20.91 2.12 -7.99
N ALA A 34 -22.00 1.37 -8.03
CA ALA A 34 -23.26 1.78 -7.42
C ALA A 34 -23.14 1.98 -5.90
N ALA A 35 -22.43 1.09 -5.21
CA ALA A 35 -22.19 1.19 -3.77
C ALA A 35 -21.31 2.40 -3.41
N LEU A 36 -20.26 2.68 -4.19
CA LEU A 36 -19.39 3.84 -3.99
C LEU A 36 -20.13 5.16 -4.24
N THR A 37 -20.93 5.24 -5.31
CA THR A 37 -21.77 6.40 -5.61
C THR A 37 -22.76 6.66 -4.49
N LEU A 38 -23.44 5.61 -3.99
CA LEU A 38 -24.35 5.74 -2.86
C LEU A 38 -23.61 6.19 -1.58
N GLY A 39 -22.44 5.62 -1.30
CA GLY A 39 -21.62 5.99 -0.14
C GLY A 39 -21.16 7.45 -0.19
N ALA A 40 -20.74 7.93 -1.36
CA ALA A 40 -20.37 9.34 -1.56
C ALA A 40 -21.58 10.27 -1.36
N GLU A 41 -22.75 9.92 -1.91
CA GLU A 41 -23.97 10.71 -1.72
C GLU A 41 -24.42 10.73 -0.24
N LEU A 42 -24.30 9.61 0.48
CA LEU A 42 -24.62 9.51 1.91
C LEU A 42 -23.69 10.35 2.80
N LEU A 43 -22.41 10.46 2.45
CA LEU A 43 -21.47 11.31 3.17
C LEU A 43 -21.79 12.80 3.00
N ASP A 44 -22.51 13.17 1.93
CA ASP A 44 -22.89 14.54 1.59
C ASP A 44 -24.35 14.88 1.95
N HIS A 45 -25.17 13.91 2.39
CA HIS A 45 -26.59 14.08 2.67
C HIS A 45 -27.05 13.41 3.99
N SER A 46 -27.86 14.11 4.79
CA SER A 46 -28.58 13.52 5.93
C SER A 46 -30.07 13.37 5.60
N GLY A 47 -30.57 12.15 5.33
CA GLY A 47 -32.00 11.94 5.03
C GLY A 47 -32.45 10.52 4.69
N THR A 48 -33.76 10.29 4.76
CA THR A 48 -34.46 8.99 4.69
C THR A 48 -34.85 8.52 3.27
N THR A 49 -34.45 9.22 2.21
CA THR A 49 -34.80 8.89 0.81
C THR A 49 -33.82 7.92 0.12
N THR A 50 -32.99 7.22 0.89
CA THR A 50 -31.80 6.48 0.43
C THR A 50 -32.12 5.21 -0.34
N ALA A 51 -33.21 4.50 -0.04
CA ALA A 51 -33.56 3.26 -0.75
C ALA A 51 -33.97 3.49 -2.22
N ARG A 52 -34.82 4.50 -2.48
CA ARG A 52 -35.22 4.86 -3.85
C ARG A 52 -34.03 5.36 -4.66
N ARG A 53 -33.12 6.09 -4.01
CA ARG A 53 -31.91 6.58 -4.65
C ARG A 53 -30.94 5.46 -4.98
N ALA A 54 -30.74 4.53 -4.05
CA ALA A 54 -29.96 3.31 -4.29
C ALA A 54 -30.49 2.50 -5.48
N ALA A 55 -31.81 2.35 -5.60
CA ALA A 55 -32.43 1.67 -6.74
C ALA A 55 -32.16 2.39 -8.08
N GLN A 56 -32.23 3.72 -8.12
CA GLN A 56 -31.91 4.50 -9.32
C GLN A 56 -30.43 4.37 -9.72
N ILE A 57 -29.52 4.40 -8.74
CA ILE A 57 -28.09 4.23 -8.98
C ILE A 57 -27.79 2.83 -9.50
N LEU A 58 -28.37 1.79 -8.89
CA LEU A 58 -28.22 0.40 -9.36
C LEU A 58 -28.72 0.23 -10.80
N HIS A 59 -29.85 0.86 -11.15
CA HIS A 59 -30.38 0.82 -12.51
C HIS A 59 -29.49 1.57 -13.51
N ALA A 60 -28.94 2.73 -13.13
CA ALA A 60 -28.03 3.49 -13.99
C ALA A 60 -26.71 2.75 -14.28
N HIS A 61 -26.30 1.84 -13.41
CA HIS A 61 -25.13 0.99 -13.59
C HIS A 61 -25.46 -0.40 -14.15
N GLN A 62 -26.68 -0.65 -14.64
CA GLN A 62 -27.02 -1.95 -15.18
C GLN A 62 -26.19 -2.28 -16.44
N VAL A 63 -25.67 -3.52 -16.49
CA VAL A 63 -24.88 -4.00 -17.63
C VAL A 63 -25.79 -4.26 -18.83
N ASP A 64 -25.43 -3.73 -20.00
CA ASP A 64 -26.06 -4.10 -21.28
C ASP A 64 -25.56 -5.49 -21.71
N GLU A 65 -26.30 -6.52 -21.31
CA GLU A 65 -25.97 -7.90 -21.61
C GLU A 65 -26.11 -8.25 -23.10
N GLN A 66 -26.95 -7.50 -23.83
CA GLN A 66 -27.12 -7.71 -25.27
C GLN A 66 -25.92 -7.19 -26.06
N ALA A 67 -25.31 -6.08 -25.63
CA ALA A 67 -24.07 -5.60 -26.21
C ALA A 67 -22.92 -6.62 -26.05
N VAL A 68 -22.83 -7.28 -24.89
CA VAL A 68 -21.81 -8.32 -24.63
C VAL A 68 -22.12 -9.61 -25.42
N ALA A 69 -23.40 -9.97 -25.57
CA ALA A 69 -23.80 -11.16 -26.33
C ALA A 69 -23.52 -11.05 -27.84
N ARG A 70 -23.49 -9.84 -28.39
CA ARG A 70 -23.19 -9.62 -29.82
C ARG A 70 -21.70 -9.81 -30.15
N ASP A 71 -20.80 -9.41 -29.25
CA ASP A 71 -19.35 -9.57 -29.45
C ASP A 71 -18.61 -9.66 -28.09
N PRO A 72 -18.48 -10.88 -27.54
CA PRO A 72 -17.80 -11.10 -26.26
C PRO A 72 -16.31 -10.75 -26.30
N HIS A 73 -15.65 -10.99 -27.43
CA HIS A 73 -14.21 -10.73 -27.58
C HIS A 73 -13.90 -9.24 -27.65
N ALA A 74 -14.68 -8.47 -28.40
CA ALA A 74 -14.53 -7.01 -28.40
C ALA A 74 -14.86 -6.41 -27.03
N ALA A 75 -15.86 -6.94 -26.32
CA ALA A 75 -16.17 -6.53 -24.97
C ALA A 75 -15.00 -6.80 -24.00
N LEU A 76 -14.40 -8.00 -24.07
CA LEU A 76 -13.21 -8.35 -23.28
C LEU A 76 -12.00 -7.46 -23.62
N GLN A 77 -11.73 -7.21 -24.90
CA GLN A 77 -10.65 -6.34 -25.34
C GLN A 77 -10.83 -4.90 -24.86
N ALA A 78 -12.07 -4.39 -24.90
CA ALA A 78 -12.41 -3.08 -24.39
C ALA A 78 -12.20 -2.99 -22.86
N ASP A 79 -12.56 -4.04 -22.12
CA ASP A 79 -12.35 -4.12 -20.66
C ASP A 79 -10.85 -4.15 -20.33
N VAL A 80 -10.07 -4.98 -21.02
CA VAL A 80 -8.60 -5.03 -20.88
C VAL A 80 -7.95 -3.68 -21.22
N ALA A 81 -8.40 -3.01 -22.29
CA ALA A 81 -7.89 -1.69 -22.65
C ALA A 81 -8.30 -0.61 -21.64
N HIS A 82 -9.50 -0.70 -21.08
CA HIS A 82 -9.95 0.17 -20.00
C HIS A 82 -9.12 -0.04 -18.73
N ASP A 83 -8.86 -1.30 -18.37
CA ASP A 83 -8.02 -1.67 -17.23
C ASP A 83 -6.62 -1.16 -17.40
N ARG A 84 -5.98 -1.39 -18.55
CA ARG A 84 -4.63 -0.88 -18.82
C ARG A 84 -4.57 0.64 -18.65
N ARG A 85 -5.56 1.37 -19.16
CA ARG A 85 -5.67 2.83 -18.96
C ARG A 85 -5.90 3.21 -17.50
N ARG A 86 -6.72 2.45 -16.76
CA ARG A 86 -7.00 2.67 -15.34
C ARG A 86 -5.76 2.39 -14.49
N ILE A 87 -5.13 1.24 -14.70
CA ILE A 87 -3.88 0.81 -14.09
C ILE A 87 -2.79 1.84 -14.34
N HIS A 88 -2.65 2.35 -15.58
CA HIS A 88 -1.69 3.40 -15.90
C HIS A 88 -2.00 4.72 -15.16
N ARG A 89 -3.26 5.16 -15.13
CA ARG A 89 -3.69 6.34 -14.35
C ARG A 89 -3.50 6.18 -12.84
N LEU A 90 -3.61 4.97 -12.33
CA LEU A 90 -3.42 4.64 -10.91
C LEU A 90 -1.97 4.29 -10.56
N GLY A 91 -1.05 4.32 -11.54
CA GLY A 91 0.36 3.96 -11.33
C GLY A 91 0.61 2.47 -11.04
N LEU A 92 -0.37 1.60 -11.29
CA LEU A 92 -0.31 0.16 -11.00
C LEU A 92 0.25 -0.69 -12.15
N GLY A 93 0.60 -0.07 -13.28
CA GLY A 93 0.99 -0.74 -14.52
C GLY A 93 2.39 -0.42 -14.93
N HIS A 94 3.32 -1.21 -14.41
CA HIS A 94 4.63 -1.30 -15.03
C HIS A 94 5.08 -2.75 -15.00
N GLU A 95 4.92 -3.40 -16.13
CA GLU A 95 5.72 -4.55 -16.48
C GLU A 95 6.95 -4.04 -17.24
N SER A 96 8.12 -4.34 -16.66
CA SER A 96 9.36 -4.62 -17.37
C SER A 96 10.02 -3.51 -18.20
N ALA A 97 10.35 -2.38 -17.57
CA ALA A 97 11.66 -1.78 -17.80
C ALA A 97 12.59 -2.36 -16.72
N GLU A 98 13.75 -2.88 -17.13
CA GLU A 98 14.90 -3.39 -16.33
C GLU A 98 14.66 -3.48 -14.81
N ARG A 99 14.80 -4.67 -14.20
CA ARG A 99 14.79 -4.83 -12.74
C ARG A 99 15.85 -3.92 -12.12
N ASP A 100 15.47 -2.68 -11.83
CA ASP A 100 16.31 -1.72 -11.15
C ASP A 100 16.59 -2.32 -9.77
N PRO A 101 17.85 -2.71 -9.49
CA PRO A 101 18.20 -3.32 -8.22
C PRO A 101 17.89 -2.38 -7.04
N ALA A 102 17.90 -1.05 -7.26
CA ALA A 102 17.49 -0.09 -6.25
C ALA A 102 15.99 -0.16 -5.97
N ARG A 103 15.19 -0.41 -7.01
CA ARG A 103 13.74 -0.58 -6.88
C ARG A 103 13.35 -1.87 -6.17
N GLU A 104 13.99 -2.98 -6.49
CA GLU A 104 13.74 -4.25 -5.81
C GLU A 104 14.14 -4.15 -4.33
N ARG A 105 15.31 -3.57 -4.04
CA ARG A 105 15.74 -3.25 -2.67
C ARG A 105 14.70 -2.40 -1.93
N ARG A 106 14.14 -1.38 -2.58
CA ARG A 106 13.08 -0.53 -2.00
C ARG A 106 11.79 -1.30 -1.72
N ARG A 107 11.37 -2.19 -2.62
CA ARG A 107 10.19 -3.05 -2.41
C ARG A 107 10.38 -3.95 -1.19
N LEU A 108 11.54 -4.61 -1.08
CA LEU A 108 11.89 -5.46 0.05
C LEU A 108 11.95 -4.65 1.36
N GLN A 109 12.55 -3.46 1.32
CA GLN A 109 12.60 -2.56 2.48
C GLN A 109 11.19 -2.11 2.92
N THR A 110 10.34 -1.74 1.97
CA THR A 110 8.95 -1.35 2.27
C THR A 110 8.17 -2.51 2.88
N ALA A 111 8.32 -3.72 2.33
CA ALA A 111 7.69 -4.92 2.86
C ALA A 111 8.13 -5.19 4.31
N LEU A 112 9.42 -5.07 4.60
CA LEU A 112 9.95 -5.23 5.96
C LEU A 112 9.39 -4.17 6.93
N LEU A 113 9.31 -2.90 6.51
CA LEU A 113 8.73 -1.85 7.34
C LEU A 113 7.23 -2.10 7.62
N CYS A 114 6.50 -2.64 6.64
CA CYS A 114 5.12 -3.07 6.82
C CYS A 114 4.99 -4.25 7.79
N GLU A 115 5.90 -5.24 7.69
CA GLU A 115 5.97 -6.38 8.61
C GLU A 115 6.24 -5.91 10.04
N VAL A 116 7.27 -5.10 10.25
CA VAL A 116 7.61 -4.54 11.58
C VAL A 116 6.43 -3.77 12.17
N ARG A 117 5.72 -2.99 11.36
CA ARG A 117 4.50 -2.31 11.82
C ARG A 117 3.42 -3.30 12.26
N ALA A 118 3.17 -4.35 11.46
CA ALA A 118 2.17 -5.36 11.79
C ALA A 118 2.51 -6.08 13.10
N ASP A 119 3.78 -6.42 13.31
CA ASP A 119 4.25 -7.06 14.54
C ASP A 119 4.09 -6.16 15.77
N LEU A 120 4.47 -4.89 15.67
CA LEU A 120 4.29 -3.94 16.76
C LEU A 120 2.81 -3.76 17.11
N LEU A 121 1.92 -3.71 16.12
CA LEU A 121 0.47 -3.68 16.36
C LEU A 121 -0.02 -4.98 17.04
N ALA A 122 0.51 -6.13 16.64
CA ALA A 122 0.17 -7.42 17.26
C ALA A 122 0.66 -7.49 18.71
N VAL A 123 1.85 -6.96 19.01
CA VAL A 123 2.37 -6.83 20.38
C VAL A 123 1.45 -5.92 21.21
N VAL A 124 1.11 -4.73 20.73
CA VAL A 124 0.21 -3.81 21.42
C VAL A 124 -1.15 -4.47 21.70
N SER A 125 -1.73 -5.16 20.72
CA SER A 125 -2.99 -5.89 20.87
C SER A 125 -2.91 -6.98 21.95
N ARG A 126 -1.81 -7.75 21.97
CA ARG A 126 -1.56 -8.79 22.97
C ARG A 126 -1.41 -8.21 24.37
N CYS A 127 -0.56 -7.20 24.51
CA CYS A 127 -0.28 -6.53 25.78
C CYS A 127 -1.50 -5.79 26.33
N ARG A 128 -2.48 -5.39 25.49
CA ARG A 128 -3.70 -4.71 25.95
C ARG A 128 -4.46 -5.47 27.05
N HIS A 129 -4.39 -6.81 27.07
CA HIS A 129 -4.99 -7.66 28.11
C HIS A 129 -4.30 -7.51 29.48
N MET A 130 -3.06 -7.02 29.49
CA MET A 130 -2.22 -6.81 30.67
C MET A 130 -2.25 -5.36 31.15
N ARG A 131 -3.08 -4.47 30.57
CA ARG A 131 -3.09 -3.01 30.84
C ARG A 131 -3.22 -2.64 32.32
N PHE A 132 -3.82 -3.50 33.14
CA PHE A 132 -3.97 -3.25 34.59
C PHE A 132 -2.66 -3.48 35.36
N ASP A 133 -1.73 -4.24 34.79
CA ASP A 133 -0.35 -4.36 35.25
C ASP A 133 0.55 -3.51 34.34
N ARG A 134 0.81 -2.28 34.79
CA ARG A 134 1.58 -1.30 34.00
C ARG A 134 3.02 -1.75 33.73
N LEU A 135 3.62 -2.53 34.63
CA LEU A 135 4.98 -3.04 34.47
C LEU A 135 5.00 -4.15 33.42
N ALA A 136 4.14 -5.16 33.56
CA ALA A 136 4.03 -6.23 32.56
C ALA A 136 3.63 -5.71 31.17
N PHE A 137 2.78 -4.69 31.09
CA PHE A 137 2.47 -4.01 29.83
C PHE A 137 3.72 -3.37 29.22
N SER A 138 4.45 -2.57 30.00
CA SER A 138 5.67 -1.88 29.52
C SER A 138 6.75 -2.87 29.08
N ASP A 139 6.96 -3.94 29.83
CA ASP A 139 7.96 -4.97 29.53
C ASP A 139 7.62 -5.73 28.25
N GLY A 140 6.35 -6.10 28.05
CA GLY A 140 5.91 -6.74 26.81
C GLY A 140 6.06 -5.82 25.59
N ILE A 141 5.81 -4.51 25.73
CA ILE A 141 6.10 -3.54 24.66
C ILE A 141 7.61 -3.44 24.41
N ALA A 142 8.43 -3.41 25.47
CA ALA A 142 9.90 -3.33 25.35
C ALA A 142 10.48 -4.55 24.62
N GLU A 143 10.00 -5.75 24.92
CA GLU A 143 10.37 -6.99 24.22
C GLU A 143 9.99 -6.92 22.74
N GLY A 144 8.77 -6.48 22.43
CA GLY A 144 8.32 -6.29 21.05
C GLY A 144 9.15 -5.26 20.27
N LEU A 145 9.54 -4.16 20.92
CA LEU A 145 10.43 -3.15 20.33
C LEU A 145 11.84 -3.71 20.08
N ALA A 146 12.38 -4.53 20.99
CA ALA A 146 13.67 -5.16 20.80
C ALA A 146 13.65 -6.15 19.63
N ALA A 147 12.57 -6.95 19.50
CA ALA A 147 12.39 -7.85 18.37
C ALA A 147 12.27 -7.08 17.03
N ALA A 148 11.50 -5.99 17.01
CA ALA A 148 11.38 -5.11 15.85
C ALA A 148 12.74 -4.48 15.47
N ALA A 149 13.51 -4.01 16.45
CA ALA A 149 14.85 -3.47 16.23
C ALA A 149 15.77 -4.53 15.61
N GLY A 150 15.78 -5.76 16.14
CA GLY A 150 16.57 -6.86 15.58
C GLY A 150 16.24 -7.17 14.11
N LYS A 151 14.96 -7.11 13.71
CA LYS A 151 14.57 -7.27 12.31
C LYS A 151 15.11 -6.17 11.40
N LEU A 152 15.06 -4.92 11.87
CA LEU A 152 15.59 -3.78 11.13
C LEU A 152 17.12 -3.82 11.04
N GLU A 153 17.81 -4.22 12.12
CA GLU A 153 19.27 -4.32 12.18
C GLU A 153 19.83 -5.31 11.17
N ASN A 154 19.15 -6.44 10.95
CA ASN A 154 19.59 -7.50 10.02
C ASN A 154 19.78 -7.04 8.56
N VAL A 155 19.15 -5.94 8.16
CA VAL A 155 19.25 -5.38 6.80
C VAL A 155 19.77 -3.94 6.78
N ALA A 156 20.06 -3.37 7.95
CA ALA A 156 20.54 -2.00 8.05
C ALA A 156 21.98 -1.89 7.54
N ASP A 157 22.22 -0.89 6.70
CA ASP A 157 23.57 -0.45 6.37
C ASP A 157 24.15 0.34 7.54
N GLN A 158 25.29 -0.11 8.06
CA GLN A 158 25.86 0.43 9.28
C GLN A 158 26.38 1.88 9.14
N ASP A 159 26.82 2.27 7.95
CA ASP A 159 27.32 3.62 7.71
C ASP A 159 26.16 4.60 7.55
N ILE A 160 25.09 4.19 6.86
CA ILE A 160 23.83 4.94 6.77
C ILE A 160 23.19 5.06 8.17
N TYR A 161 23.20 3.99 8.98
CA TYR A 161 22.71 4.03 10.36
C TYR A 161 23.49 5.02 11.22
N ARG A 162 24.82 5.00 11.14
CA ARG A 162 25.67 5.97 11.87
C ARG A 162 25.40 7.41 11.42
N ALA A 163 25.19 7.63 10.12
CA ALA A 163 24.81 8.94 9.59
C ALA A 163 23.46 9.39 10.18
N TRP A 164 22.44 8.54 10.23
CA TRP A 164 21.16 8.86 10.87
C TRP A 164 21.24 9.04 12.40
N GLN A 165 22.14 8.32 13.06
CA GLN A 165 22.31 8.37 14.51
C GLN A 165 22.97 9.69 14.96
N ARG A 166 23.86 10.24 14.14
CA ARG A 166 24.66 11.44 14.42
C ARG A 166 24.12 12.70 13.73
N GLY A 167 23.61 12.53 12.52
CA GLY A 167 23.35 13.60 11.57
C GLY A 167 22.08 14.36 11.85
N MET A 168 22.15 15.67 11.64
CA MET A 168 20.97 16.48 11.40
C MET A 168 20.54 16.30 9.95
N VAL A 169 19.23 16.32 9.72
CA VAL A 169 18.67 16.40 8.37
C VAL A 169 18.92 17.81 7.85
N LEU A 170 19.72 17.93 6.80
CA LEU A 170 20.07 19.21 6.19
C LEU A 170 19.06 19.61 5.11
N LYS A 171 18.59 18.63 4.35
CA LYS A 171 17.66 18.83 3.22
C LYS A 171 16.80 17.60 3.01
N LEU A 172 15.56 17.83 2.56
CA LEU A 172 14.70 16.80 2.01
C LEU A 172 14.41 17.14 0.55
N ASP A 173 14.53 16.14 -0.32
CA ASP A 173 14.24 16.23 -1.74
C ASP A 173 13.19 15.18 -2.10
N GLU A 174 12.10 15.63 -2.73
CA GLU A 174 11.05 14.75 -3.20
C GLU A 174 11.24 14.50 -4.70
N ILE A 175 11.40 13.24 -5.04
CA ILE A 175 11.57 12.77 -6.41
C ILE A 175 10.28 12.08 -6.81
N ALA A 176 9.56 12.69 -7.75
CA ALA A 176 8.38 12.09 -8.35
C ALA A 176 8.73 10.70 -8.91
N CYS A 177 7.94 9.69 -8.53
CA CYS A 177 8.10 8.34 -9.03
C CYS A 177 6.94 8.05 -9.99
N PRO A 178 7.18 7.72 -11.27
CA PRO A 178 6.10 7.46 -12.24
C PRO A 178 5.17 6.29 -11.87
N GLU A 179 5.57 5.46 -10.92
CA GLU A 179 4.94 4.18 -10.61
C GLU A 179 4.59 4.00 -9.13
N GLY A 180 4.43 5.10 -8.39
CA GLY A 180 4.12 5.02 -6.97
C GLY A 180 4.30 6.32 -6.20
N PRO A 181 4.22 6.27 -4.86
CA PRO A 181 4.42 7.45 -4.02
C PRO A 181 5.83 8.03 -4.25
N PRO A 182 5.97 9.37 -4.13
CA PRO A 182 7.24 10.05 -4.34
C PRO A 182 8.33 9.45 -3.43
N ARG A 183 9.55 9.45 -3.94
CA ARG A 183 10.72 9.07 -3.15
C ARG A 183 11.19 10.30 -2.42
N VAL A 184 11.28 10.23 -1.10
CA VAL A 184 11.90 11.29 -0.33
C VAL A 184 13.34 10.89 -0.04
N LEU A 185 14.27 11.68 -0.54
CA LEU A 185 15.67 11.60 -0.19
C LEU A 185 15.99 12.63 0.89
N ALA A 186 16.84 12.24 1.82
CA ALA A 186 17.35 13.10 2.87
C ALA A 186 18.84 13.29 2.68
N THR A 187 19.26 14.55 2.65
CA THR A 187 20.66 14.90 2.85
C THR A 187 20.90 14.98 4.35
N VAL A 188 21.69 14.06 4.87
CA VAL A 188 22.06 13.98 6.29
C VAL A 188 23.52 14.33 6.47
N ASP A 189 23.83 15.03 7.55
CA ASP A 189 25.22 15.24 7.95
C ASP A 189 25.88 13.91 8.31
N ALA A 190 26.95 13.55 7.60
CA ALA A 190 27.72 12.33 7.88
C ALA A 190 28.69 12.49 9.06
N GLY A 191 28.93 13.73 9.50
CA GLY A 191 29.81 14.09 10.60
C GLY A 191 31.07 14.84 10.16
N PRO A 192 31.93 15.21 11.13
CA PRO A 192 33.07 16.10 10.88
C PRO A 192 34.07 15.49 9.89
N GLY A 193 34.40 16.25 8.85
CA GLY A 193 35.35 15.85 7.80
C GLY A 193 34.77 14.92 6.73
N LEU A 194 33.47 14.64 6.76
CA LEU A 194 32.76 13.85 5.76
C LEU A 194 31.77 14.71 4.98
N GLU A 195 31.61 14.40 3.70
CA GLU A 195 30.58 15.05 2.89
C GLU A 195 29.18 14.59 3.32
N PRO A 196 28.16 15.46 3.22
CA PRO A 196 26.78 15.07 3.49
C PRO A 196 26.34 13.87 2.65
N LEU A 197 25.64 12.94 3.29
CA LEU A 197 25.19 11.71 2.64
C LEU A 197 23.74 11.86 2.20
N VAL A 198 23.45 11.46 0.96
CA VAL A 198 22.07 11.40 0.45
C VAL A 198 21.54 9.99 0.62
N VAL A 199 20.49 9.84 1.42
CA VAL A 199 19.90 8.55 1.80
C VAL A 199 18.39 8.58 1.66
N GLU A 200 17.75 7.42 1.52
CA GLU A 200 16.29 7.38 1.49
C GLU A 200 15.71 7.74 2.87
N TRP A 201 14.65 8.56 2.88
CA TRP A 201 13.92 8.90 4.11
C TRP A 201 13.18 7.67 4.66
N ASP A 202 12.66 6.82 3.78
CA ASP A 202 11.92 5.61 4.15
C ASP A 202 12.83 4.39 4.41
N SER A 203 13.93 4.61 5.13
CA SER A 203 14.91 3.57 5.42
C SER A 203 14.77 2.93 6.81
N CYS A 204 15.28 1.70 6.96
CA CYS A 204 15.35 0.95 8.22
C CYS A 204 16.26 1.65 9.23
N GLU A 205 17.40 2.12 8.74
CA GLU A 205 18.45 2.82 9.47
C GLU A 205 17.91 4.05 10.19
N ARG A 206 17.03 4.83 9.52
CA ARG A 206 16.36 5.98 10.14
C ARG A 206 15.48 5.57 11.33
N ARG A 207 14.72 4.48 11.20
CA ARG A 207 13.83 3.98 12.28
C ARG A 207 14.63 3.45 13.45
N LEU A 208 15.71 2.73 13.17
CA LEU A 208 16.66 2.30 14.20
C LEU A 208 17.29 3.48 14.92
N ALA A 209 17.74 4.50 14.17
CA ALA A 209 18.35 5.68 14.76
C ALA A 209 17.34 6.50 15.59
N LEU A 210 16.06 6.54 15.19
CA LEU A 210 14.99 7.12 16.00
C LEU A 210 14.81 6.33 17.31
N LEU A 211 14.66 5.01 17.22
CA LEU A 211 14.50 4.12 18.37
C LEU A 211 15.67 4.28 19.36
N ALA A 212 16.90 4.18 18.87
CA ALA A 212 18.11 4.30 19.69
C ALA A 212 18.26 5.70 20.33
N ARG A 213 17.82 6.78 19.66
CA ARG A 213 17.80 8.13 20.26
C ARG A 213 16.78 8.25 21.37
N MET A 214 15.58 7.73 21.17
CA MET A 214 14.52 7.79 22.18
C MET A 214 14.86 6.94 23.41
N GLN A 215 15.43 5.75 23.20
CA GLN A 215 15.92 4.91 24.30
C GLN A 215 17.01 5.62 25.12
N ARG A 216 18.00 6.23 24.45
CA ARG A 216 19.05 7.01 25.14
C ARG A 216 18.52 8.21 25.89
N ALA A 217 17.43 8.81 25.41
CA ALA A 217 16.74 9.91 26.07
C ALA A 217 15.84 9.46 27.23
N GLY A 218 15.78 8.15 27.54
CA GLY A 218 14.96 7.61 28.62
C GLY A 218 13.45 7.65 28.34
N VAL A 219 13.06 7.75 27.06
CA VAL A 219 11.64 7.71 26.68
C VAL A 219 11.07 6.32 26.94
N THR A 220 9.83 6.24 27.41
CA THR A 220 9.23 4.97 27.80
C THR A 220 9.01 4.05 26.58
N PRO A 221 9.05 2.72 26.74
CA PRO A 221 8.79 1.78 25.64
C PRO A 221 7.45 2.02 24.95
N VAL A 222 6.42 2.37 25.72
CA VAL A 222 5.08 2.65 25.19
C VAL A 222 5.09 3.86 24.26
N GLU A 223 5.73 4.95 24.66
CA GLU A 223 5.86 6.17 23.85
C GLU A 223 6.76 5.95 22.61
N ILE A 224 7.82 5.16 22.74
CA ILE A 224 8.65 4.75 21.60
C ILE A 224 7.82 3.99 20.58
N CYS A 225 7.03 3.01 21.04
CA CYS A 225 6.18 2.19 20.18
C CYS A 225 5.14 3.04 19.45
N ASP A 226 4.46 3.95 20.15
CA ASP A 226 3.48 4.86 19.56
C ASP A 226 4.10 5.77 18.48
N ARG A 227 5.25 6.40 18.78
CA ARG A 227 5.95 7.23 17.79
C ARG A 227 6.44 6.44 16.60
N LEU A 228 6.95 5.23 16.82
CA LEU A 228 7.43 4.37 15.73
C LEU A 228 6.28 3.86 14.86
N LEU A 229 5.14 3.48 15.45
CA LEU A 229 3.93 3.12 14.71
C LEU A 229 3.38 4.29 13.89
N THR A 230 3.46 5.51 14.43
CA THR A 230 3.10 6.73 13.71
C THR A 230 4.06 7.00 12.54
N ASP A 231 5.36 6.85 12.76
CA ASP A 231 6.39 7.02 11.71
C ASP A 231 6.31 5.96 10.60
N LEU A 232 5.94 4.72 10.96
CA LEU A 232 5.70 3.62 10.03
C LEU A 232 4.33 3.68 9.37
N SER A 233 3.43 4.55 9.83
CA SER A 233 2.11 4.69 9.25
C SER A 233 2.19 5.27 7.84
N MET A 234 1.34 4.78 6.95
CA MET A 234 1.19 5.31 5.59
C MET A 234 0.65 6.75 5.57
N SER A 235 0.19 7.26 6.72
CA SER A 235 -0.27 8.64 6.92
C SER A 235 0.83 9.61 7.36
N SER A 236 2.10 9.19 7.37
CA SER A 236 3.21 10.10 7.69
C SER A 236 3.18 11.31 6.74
N PRO A 237 3.19 12.57 7.25
CA PRO A 237 3.12 13.78 6.42
C PRO A 237 4.18 13.88 5.33
N LEU A 238 5.29 13.15 5.49
CA LEU A 238 6.41 13.10 4.54
C LEU A 238 6.32 11.91 3.56
N ARG A 239 5.35 11.00 3.73
CA ARG A 239 4.96 10.00 2.72
C ARG A 239 3.89 10.53 1.76
N TYR A 240 3.15 11.56 2.18
CA TYR A 240 2.11 12.24 1.41
C TYR A 240 2.22 13.76 1.56
N SER A 241 3.27 14.34 1.00
CA SER A 241 3.31 15.75 0.58
C SER A 241 2.51 15.96 -0.72
N VAL A 242 1.27 15.46 -0.76
CA VAL A 242 0.29 15.85 -1.78
C VAL A 242 -1.00 16.19 -1.06
N ARG A 243 -1.04 17.41 -0.54
CA ARG A 243 -2.25 18.22 -0.48
C ARG A 243 -1.90 19.62 -0.95
#